data_AF-A0A3C0SBX7-F1
#
_entry.id   AF-A0A3C0SBX7-F1
#
_cell.length_a   1.000
_cell.length_b   1.000
_cell.length_c   1.000
_cell.angle_alpha   90.00
_cell.angle_beta   90.00
_cell.angle_gamma   90.00
#
_symmetry.space_group_name_H-M   'P 1'
#
loop_
_entity.id
_entity.type
_entity.pdbx_description
1 polymer ?
#
loop_
_entity_poly.entity_id
_entity_poly.type
_entity_poly.pdbx_seq_one_letter_code
_entity_poly.pdbx_strand_id
1 'polypeptide(L)'
;NQFRKLIQKSSVTRRSLGRIRNLLEKTIFSKVSEKDPDLEKYFKRKVLKKVELKTARQGIKMNSPDDKLYFICLIGTLMAAVAQVDGHFDESEKKALKKELSDRFEFKGKELKILFEVISEQARHGFDFHEVTAELNNLTTYNERVHIADCMFAIAGADGELSHEETEEIRRITKAMRISHKVFINSKMKVLSTLR
;
A
#
# COMPACT_ATOMS: atom_id res chain seq x y z
N ASN A 1 32.16 -19.70 13.16
CA ASN A 1 32.45 -19.30 14.56
C ASN A 1 32.98 -17.86 14.73
N GLN A 2 32.51 -16.86 13.96
CA GLN A 2 32.70 -15.44 14.29
C GLN A 2 31.44 -14.56 14.04
N PHE A 3 30.31 -15.16 13.61
CA PHE A 3 29.05 -14.46 13.36
C PHE A 3 28.10 -14.41 14.57
N ARG A 4 28.39 -15.21 15.61
CA ARG A 4 27.54 -15.38 16.80
C ARG A 4 27.71 -14.28 17.86
N LYS A 5 28.73 -13.41 17.73
CA LYS A 5 29.04 -12.33 18.69
C LYS A 5 28.50 -10.94 18.30
N LEU A 6 27.89 -10.78 17.12
CA LEU A 6 27.36 -9.49 16.64
C LEU A 6 25.85 -9.29 16.90
N ILE A 7 25.19 -10.27 17.54
CA ILE A 7 23.74 -10.26 17.80
C ILE A 7 23.39 -9.68 19.18
N GLN A 8 24.37 -9.38 20.05
CA GLN A 8 24.10 -8.78 21.35
C GLN A 8 24.35 -7.27 21.35
N LYS A 9 23.24 -6.53 21.18
CA LYS A 9 22.86 -5.26 21.83
C LYS A 9 22.21 -4.28 20.85
N SER A 10 21.19 -3.59 21.38
CA SER A 10 20.38 -2.49 20.83
C SER A 10 19.24 -2.92 19.89
N SER A 11 18.05 -3.18 20.44
CA SER A 11 16.99 -2.22 20.81
C SER A 11 16.30 -1.59 19.58
N VAL A 12 15.07 -2.07 19.37
CA VAL A 12 14.01 -1.60 18.47
C VAL A 12 14.18 -0.15 18.02
N THR A 13 14.76 0.09 16.84
CA THR A 13 14.83 1.41 16.20
C THR A 13 15.14 1.29 14.71
N ARG A 14 14.36 1.99 13.87
CA ARG A 14 14.58 2.39 12.45
C ARG A 14 15.05 1.37 11.38
N ARG A 15 15.45 0.15 11.74
CA ARG A 15 16.11 -0.83 10.85
C ARG A 15 15.15 -1.66 9.99
N SER A 16 13.85 -1.72 10.36
CA SER A 16 12.84 -2.47 9.60
C SER A 16 12.50 -1.79 8.26
N LEU A 17 12.51 -0.46 8.20
CA LEU A 17 12.16 0.30 6.99
C LEU A 17 13.22 0.18 5.88
N GLY A 18 14.51 0.16 6.23
CA GLY A 18 15.60 -0.05 5.27
C GLY A 18 15.61 -1.43 4.62
N ARG A 19 15.03 -2.46 5.28
CA ARG A 19 14.86 -3.79 4.68
C ARG A 19 13.74 -3.83 3.65
N ILE A 20 12.68 -3.04 3.83
CA ILE A 20 11.52 -3.02 2.92
C ILE A 20 11.92 -2.41 1.56
N ARG A 21 12.75 -1.37 1.55
CA ARG A 21 13.26 -0.75 0.31
C ARG A 21 14.00 -1.76 -0.58
N ASN A 22 14.95 -2.51 -0.01
CA ASN A 22 15.72 -3.52 -0.74
C ASN A 22 14.90 -4.80 -1.07
N LEU A 23 13.74 -5.00 -0.40
CA LEU A 23 12.88 -6.17 -0.62
C LEU A 23 11.89 -5.92 -1.78
N LEU A 24 11.29 -4.73 -1.85
CA LEU A 24 10.37 -4.32 -2.93
C LEU A 24 11.11 -4.27 -4.28
N GLU A 25 12.34 -3.74 -4.31
CA GLU A 25 13.19 -3.72 -5.52
C GLU A 25 13.59 -5.12 -6.02
N LYS A 26 13.69 -6.14 -5.15
CA LYS A 26 14.09 -7.50 -5.59
C LYS A 26 12.90 -8.38 -5.96
N THR A 27 11.73 -8.13 -5.36
CA THR A 27 10.57 -9.02 -5.47
C THR A 27 9.63 -8.60 -6.59
N ILE A 28 9.39 -7.29 -6.77
CA ILE A 28 8.51 -6.76 -7.82
C ILE A 28 9.10 -7.01 -9.21
N PHE A 29 10.42 -6.83 -9.38
CA PHE A 29 11.07 -6.90 -10.69
C PHE A 29 11.34 -8.31 -11.22
N SER A 30 11.19 -9.38 -10.40
CA SER A 30 11.62 -10.73 -10.77
C SER A 30 10.50 -11.72 -11.11
N LYS A 31 9.22 -11.39 -10.88
CA LYS A 31 8.11 -12.37 -10.94
C LYS A 31 6.95 -12.07 -11.89
N VAL A 32 7.06 -11.08 -12.78
CA VAL A 32 5.97 -10.61 -13.67
C VAL A 32 5.63 -11.58 -14.83
N SER A 33 6.14 -12.81 -14.87
CA SER A 33 5.89 -13.74 -15.98
C SER A 33 5.08 -14.95 -15.54
N GLU A 34 3.75 -14.92 -15.77
CA GLU A 34 2.85 -16.06 -16.08
C GLU A 34 1.38 -15.72 -15.74
N LYS A 35 0.69 -14.90 -16.55
CA LYS A 35 -0.77 -14.66 -16.46
C LYS A 35 -1.40 -14.30 -17.81
N ASP A 36 -2.74 -14.35 -17.87
CA ASP A 36 -3.57 -13.82 -18.96
C ASP A 36 -3.13 -12.37 -19.24
N PRO A 37 -2.32 -12.16 -20.29
CA PRO A 37 -1.63 -10.90 -20.48
C PRO A 37 -2.60 -9.78 -20.78
N ASP A 38 -3.81 -10.07 -21.24
CA ASP A 38 -4.72 -9.05 -21.77
C ASP A 38 -5.49 -8.33 -20.67
N LEU A 39 -5.89 -9.02 -19.60
CA LEU A 39 -6.60 -8.42 -18.46
C LEU A 39 -5.67 -7.56 -17.59
N GLU A 40 -4.49 -8.09 -17.22
CA GLU A 40 -3.45 -7.34 -16.50
C GLU A 40 -3.09 -6.05 -17.27
N LYS A 41 -2.88 -6.20 -18.57
CA LYS A 41 -2.51 -5.09 -19.45
C LYS A 41 -3.66 -4.11 -19.65
N TYR A 42 -4.93 -4.48 -19.45
CA TYR A 42 -6.05 -3.55 -19.50
C TYR A 42 -6.12 -2.68 -18.25
N PHE A 43 -6.11 -3.28 -17.06
CA PHE A 43 -6.23 -2.55 -15.80
C PHE A 43 -5.01 -1.66 -15.55
N LYS A 44 -3.81 -2.19 -15.78
CA LYS A 44 -2.56 -1.41 -15.73
C LYS A 44 -2.60 -0.22 -16.69
N ARG A 45 -3.04 -0.41 -17.94
CA ARG A 45 -3.20 0.69 -18.89
C ARG A 45 -4.20 1.74 -18.40
N LYS A 46 -5.34 1.33 -17.84
CA LYS A 46 -6.36 2.25 -17.32
C LYS A 46 -5.81 3.12 -16.18
N VAL A 47 -5.12 2.50 -15.22
CA VAL A 47 -4.51 3.20 -14.07
C VAL A 47 -3.43 4.15 -14.54
N LEU A 48 -2.47 3.67 -15.34
CA LEU A 48 -1.36 4.49 -15.83
C LEU A 48 -1.83 5.62 -16.72
N LYS A 49 -2.86 5.40 -17.55
CA LYS A 49 -3.46 6.45 -18.38
C LYS A 49 -4.10 7.55 -17.54
N LYS A 50 -4.72 7.24 -16.40
CA LYS A 50 -5.21 8.27 -15.47
C LYS A 50 -4.07 9.11 -14.89
N VAL A 51 -2.97 8.46 -14.51
CA VAL A 51 -1.76 9.15 -14.02
C VAL A 51 -1.21 10.06 -15.12
N GLU A 52 -1.00 9.53 -16.33
CA GLU A 52 -0.49 10.25 -17.50
C GLU A 52 -1.33 11.48 -17.86
N LEU A 53 -2.66 11.34 -17.86
CA LEU A 53 -3.56 12.46 -18.16
C LEU A 53 -3.46 13.58 -17.12
N LYS A 54 -3.32 13.24 -15.83
CA LYS A 54 -3.16 14.23 -14.76
C LYS A 54 -1.77 14.88 -14.78
N THR A 55 -0.73 14.11 -15.08
CA THR A 55 0.64 14.63 -15.18
C THR A 55 0.78 15.57 -16.37
N ALA A 56 0.23 15.21 -17.54
CA ALA A 56 0.21 16.05 -18.74
C ALA A 56 -0.52 17.38 -18.51
N ARG A 57 -1.68 17.37 -17.87
CA ARG A 57 -2.44 18.59 -17.52
C ARG A 57 -1.67 19.55 -16.62
N GLN A 58 -0.76 19.04 -15.80
CA GLN A 58 -0.01 19.83 -14.82
C GLN A 58 1.44 20.08 -15.24
N GLY A 59 1.85 19.66 -16.44
CA GLY A 59 3.21 19.82 -16.96
C GLY A 59 4.26 19.07 -16.13
N ILE A 60 3.89 17.96 -15.49
CA ILE A 60 4.76 17.15 -14.63
C ILE A 60 5.10 15.86 -15.37
N LYS A 61 6.32 15.37 -15.16
CA LYS A 61 6.74 14.03 -15.58
C LYS A 61 6.95 13.18 -14.35
N MET A 62 6.36 11.98 -14.33
CA MET A 62 6.63 11.00 -13.27
C MET A 62 7.96 10.32 -13.56
N ASN A 63 8.93 10.45 -12.65
CA ASN A 63 10.24 9.82 -12.81
C ASN A 63 10.28 8.46 -12.09
N SER A 64 9.32 7.58 -12.40
CA SER A 64 9.25 6.23 -11.84
C SER A 64 8.84 5.23 -12.91
N PRO A 65 9.34 3.98 -12.88
CA PRO A 65 8.89 2.93 -13.79
C PRO A 65 7.38 2.70 -13.67
N ASP A 66 6.73 2.42 -14.81
CA ASP A 66 5.29 2.16 -14.90
C ASP A 66 4.83 1.06 -13.92
N ASP A 67 5.62 -0.02 -13.78
CA ASP A 67 5.31 -1.12 -12.87
C ASP A 67 5.28 -0.68 -11.41
N LYS A 68 6.21 0.19 -11.02
CA LYS A 68 6.27 0.77 -9.67
C LYS A 68 5.06 1.67 -9.44
N LEU A 69 4.74 2.55 -10.39
CA LEU A 69 3.58 3.44 -10.31
C LEU A 69 2.27 2.67 -10.20
N TYR A 70 2.13 1.63 -11.03
CA TYR A 70 0.98 0.76 -11.04
C TYR A 70 0.81 0.02 -9.71
N PHE A 71 1.87 -0.59 -9.19
CA PHE A 71 1.86 -1.25 -7.89
C PHE A 71 1.45 -0.30 -6.77
N ILE A 72 1.96 0.92 -6.77
CA ILE A 72 1.62 1.92 -5.75
C ILE A 72 0.15 2.35 -5.86
N CYS A 73 -0.38 2.49 -7.07
CA CYS A 73 -1.80 2.77 -7.25
C CYS A 73 -2.67 1.63 -6.72
N LEU A 74 -2.31 0.36 -6.95
CA LEU A 74 -3.05 -0.80 -6.42
C LEU A 74 -3.15 -0.77 -4.89
N ILE A 75 -2.01 -0.68 -4.20
CA ILE A 75 -1.97 -0.67 -2.73
C ILE A 75 -2.61 0.61 -2.18
N GLY A 76 -2.38 1.74 -2.83
CA GLY A 76 -2.89 3.04 -2.41
C GLY A 76 -4.41 3.09 -2.50
N THR A 77 -4.99 2.53 -3.57
CA THR A 77 -6.44 2.41 -3.73
C THR A 77 -7.06 1.56 -2.62
N LEU A 78 -6.44 0.44 -2.22
CA LEU A 78 -6.93 -0.34 -1.07
C LEU A 78 -6.83 0.44 0.25
N MET A 79 -5.71 1.13 0.49
CA MET A 79 -5.53 1.93 1.70
C MET A 79 -6.54 3.08 1.78
N ALA A 80 -6.76 3.78 0.66
CA ALA A 80 -7.75 4.85 0.58
C ALA A 80 -9.18 4.30 0.68
N ALA A 81 -9.46 3.08 0.20
CA ALA A 81 -10.76 2.44 0.33
C ALA A 81 -11.12 2.11 1.79
N VAL A 82 -10.12 1.68 2.58
CA VAL A 82 -10.27 1.47 4.02
C VAL A 82 -10.59 2.79 4.72
N ALA A 83 -9.76 3.81 4.50
CA ALA A 83 -9.87 5.13 5.12
C ALA A 83 -11.03 6.00 4.57
N GLN A 84 -11.98 5.42 3.85
CA GLN A 84 -13.17 6.15 3.38
C GLN A 84 -14.43 5.29 3.50
N VAL A 85 -14.34 4.14 4.19
CA VAL A 85 -15.41 3.13 4.20
C VAL A 85 -16.71 3.66 4.80
N ASP A 86 -16.62 4.59 5.74
CA ASP A 86 -17.73 5.31 6.36
C ASP A 86 -18.20 6.54 5.54
N GLY A 87 -17.54 6.82 4.41
CA GLY A 87 -17.77 7.99 3.56
C GLY A 87 -16.96 9.22 3.94
N HIS A 88 -16.08 9.13 4.95
CA HIS A 88 -15.18 10.20 5.36
C HIS A 88 -13.73 9.76 5.22
N PHE A 89 -12.90 10.59 4.58
CA PHE A 89 -11.45 10.40 4.55
C PHE A 89 -10.84 11.61 5.23
N ASP A 90 -10.50 11.47 6.51
CA ASP A 90 -10.13 12.62 7.33
C ASP A 90 -8.71 13.12 7.04
N GLU A 91 -8.37 14.32 7.52
CA GLU A 91 -7.06 14.92 7.21
C GLU A 91 -5.87 14.18 7.85
N SER A 92 -6.04 13.51 8.99
CA SER A 92 -5.04 12.67 9.65
C SER A 92 -4.75 11.42 8.82
N GLU A 93 -5.77 10.72 8.35
CA GLU A 93 -5.62 9.54 7.47
C GLU A 93 -5.04 9.93 6.11
N LYS A 94 -5.51 11.02 5.50
CA LYS A 94 -4.94 11.54 4.24
C LYS A 94 -3.47 11.88 4.41
N LYS A 95 -3.10 12.49 5.54
CA LYS A 95 -1.71 12.81 5.87
C LYS A 95 -0.90 11.52 6.10
N ALA A 96 -1.47 10.51 6.75
CA ALA A 96 -0.84 9.21 6.91
C ALA A 96 -0.59 8.53 5.57
N LEU A 97 -1.59 8.47 4.67
CA LEU A 97 -1.42 7.92 3.33
C LEU A 97 -0.34 8.67 2.54
N LYS A 98 -0.38 10.01 2.50
CA LYS A 98 0.65 10.82 1.82
C LYS A 98 2.05 10.57 2.40
N LYS A 99 2.14 10.43 3.72
CA LYS A 99 3.40 10.13 4.41
C LYS A 99 3.91 8.74 4.03
N GLU A 100 3.05 7.72 4.02
CA GLU A 100 3.44 6.37 3.59
C GLU A 100 3.88 6.34 2.12
N LEU A 101 3.19 7.08 1.24
CA LEU A 101 3.57 7.24 -0.16
C LEU A 101 4.94 7.92 -0.32
N SER A 102 5.19 8.97 0.45
CA SER A 102 6.47 9.70 0.44
C SER A 102 7.62 8.86 1.00
N ASP A 103 7.43 8.30 2.20
CA ASP A 103 8.49 7.64 2.95
C ASP A 103 8.89 6.30 2.35
N ARG A 104 7.95 5.55 1.76
CA ARG A 104 8.22 4.21 1.21
C ARG A 104 8.55 4.21 -0.27
N PHE A 105 7.98 5.12 -1.03
CA PHE A 105 8.07 5.09 -2.49
C PHE A 105 8.82 6.28 -3.09
N GLU A 106 9.27 7.21 -2.24
CA GLU A 106 10.08 8.39 -2.58
C GLU A 106 9.35 9.46 -3.41
N PHE A 107 8.02 9.45 -3.42
CA PHE A 107 7.21 10.47 -4.10
C PHE A 107 7.14 11.76 -3.29
N LYS A 108 7.46 12.89 -3.90
CA LYS A 108 7.46 14.21 -3.24
C LYS A 108 6.77 15.27 -4.08
N GLY A 109 6.42 16.38 -3.43
CA GLY A 109 5.91 17.58 -4.08
C GLY A 109 4.71 17.30 -4.98
N LYS A 110 4.81 17.69 -6.25
CA LYS A 110 3.71 17.59 -7.21
C LYS A 110 3.42 16.15 -7.65
N GLU A 111 4.43 15.27 -7.70
CA GLU A 111 4.23 13.85 -8.04
C GLU A 111 3.38 13.15 -6.97
N LEU A 112 3.70 13.37 -5.69
CA LEU A 112 2.92 12.86 -4.56
C LEU A 112 1.47 13.35 -4.61
N LYS A 113 1.27 14.63 -4.92
CA LYS A 113 -0.07 15.22 -5.04
C LYS A 113 -0.90 14.51 -6.11
N ILE A 114 -0.34 14.32 -7.32
CA ILE A 114 -1.02 13.63 -8.41
C ILE A 114 -1.35 12.19 -8.04
N LEU A 115 -0.38 11.47 -7.49
CA LEU A 115 -0.56 10.07 -7.13
C LEU A 115 -1.66 9.90 -6.08
N PHE A 116 -1.64 10.76 -5.06
CA PHE A 116 -2.69 10.81 -4.04
C PHE A 116 -4.07 11.12 -4.65
N GLU A 117 -4.17 12.09 -5.57
CA GLU A 117 -5.43 12.39 -6.28
C GLU A 117 -5.94 11.18 -7.08
N VAL A 118 -5.06 10.51 -7.83
CA VAL A 118 -5.44 9.32 -8.61
C VAL A 118 -5.96 8.21 -7.70
N ILE A 119 -5.25 7.93 -6.62
CA ILE A 119 -5.61 6.92 -5.62
C ILE A 119 -6.98 7.26 -4.99
N SER A 120 -7.16 8.49 -4.54
CA SER A 120 -8.40 8.94 -3.88
C SER A 120 -9.59 8.88 -4.85
N GLU A 121 -9.39 9.28 -6.11
CA GLU A 121 -10.43 9.16 -7.14
C GLU A 121 -10.79 7.69 -7.45
N GLN A 122 -9.80 6.80 -7.50
CA GLN A 122 -10.06 5.36 -7.72
C GLN A 122 -10.85 4.75 -6.57
N ALA A 123 -10.47 5.05 -5.34
CA ALA A 123 -11.18 4.59 -4.17
C ALA A 123 -12.63 5.12 -4.20
N ARG A 124 -12.84 6.42 -4.44
CA ARG A 124 -14.17 7.05 -4.42
C ARG A 124 -15.09 6.60 -5.56
N HIS A 125 -14.56 6.42 -6.77
CA HIS A 125 -15.36 6.01 -7.93
C HIS A 125 -15.61 4.50 -8.01
N GLY A 126 -15.05 3.74 -7.06
CA GLY A 126 -15.06 2.29 -7.09
C GLY A 126 -13.98 1.72 -8.00
N PHE A 127 -13.51 0.54 -7.62
CA PHE A 127 -12.58 -0.29 -8.35
C PHE A 127 -13.05 -1.74 -8.27
N ASP A 128 -12.61 -2.58 -9.19
CA ASP A 128 -12.87 -4.01 -9.08
C ASP A 128 -11.99 -4.59 -7.96
N PHE A 129 -12.63 -4.84 -6.81
CA PHE A 129 -11.98 -5.37 -5.63
C PHE A 129 -11.31 -6.72 -5.88
N HIS A 130 -11.96 -7.61 -6.63
CA HIS A 130 -11.43 -8.93 -6.91
C HIS A 130 -10.23 -8.86 -7.84
N GLU A 131 -10.30 -8.00 -8.86
CA GLU A 131 -9.19 -7.75 -9.79
C GLU A 131 -7.97 -7.18 -9.04
N VAL A 132 -8.15 -6.12 -8.24
CA VAL A 132 -7.05 -5.48 -7.49
C VAL A 132 -6.40 -6.45 -6.48
N THR A 133 -7.20 -7.20 -5.73
CA THR A 133 -6.67 -8.14 -4.73
C THR A 133 -6.03 -9.37 -5.38
N ALA A 134 -6.59 -9.87 -6.49
CA ALA A 134 -5.98 -10.93 -7.28
C ALA A 134 -4.63 -10.47 -7.83
N GLU A 135 -4.53 -9.25 -8.32
CA GLU A 135 -3.30 -8.69 -8.85
C GLU A 135 -2.21 -8.56 -7.78
N LEU A 136 -2.56 -7.95 -6.64
CA LEU A 136 -1.63 -7.82 -5.52
C LEU A 136 -1.15 -9.18 -5.02
N ASN A 137 -2.00 -10.20 -5.00
CA ASN A 137 -1.58 -11.57 -4.64
C ASN A 137 -0.47 -12.13 -5.54
N ASN A 138 -0.35 -11.67 -6.79
CA ASN A 138 0.67 -12.13 -7.74
C ASN A 138 1.95 -11.31 -7.62
N LEU A 139 1.79 -10.00 -7.48
CA LEU A 139 2.91 -9.06 -7.41
C LEU A 139 3.64 -9.10 -6.05
N THR A 140 3.06 -9.76 -5.04
CA THR A 140 3.58 -9.75 -3.68
C THR A 140 3.79 -11.14 -3.10
N THR A 141 4.86 -11.27 -2.33
CA THR A 141 5.09 -12.36 -1.39
C THR A 141 4.14 -12.26 -0.20
N TYR A 142 3.97 -13.36 0.53
CA TYR A 142 3.15 -13.37 1.75
C TYR A 142 3.59 -12.29 2.75
N ASN A 143 4.90 -12.12 2.98
CA ASN A 143 5.41 -11.12 3.93
C ASN A 143 5.11 -9.68 3.49
N GLU A 144 5.14 -9.40 2.20
CA GLU A 144 4.74 -8.09 1.66
C GLU A 144 3.24 -7.85 1.87
N ARG A 145 2.39 -8.87 1.71
CA ARG A 145 0.96 -8.76 2.03
C ARG A 145 0.72 -8.46 3.50
N VAL A 146 1.49 -9.07 4.40
CA VAL A 146 1.46 -8.73 5.83
C VAL A 146 1.85 -7.27 6.06
N HIS A 147 2.87 -6.77 5.36
CA HIS A 147 3.25 -5.36 5.46
C HIS A 147 2.18 -4.42 4.91
N ILE A 148 1.49 -4.78 3.83
CA ILE A 148 0.35 -4.01 3.32
C ILE A 148 -0.77 -3.97 4.37
N ALA A 149 -1.04 -5.08 5.06
CA ALA A 149 -2.00 -5.12 6.16
C ALA A 149 -1.62 -4.21 7.33
N ASP A 150 -0.35 -4.24 7.75
CA ASP A 150 0.16 -3.31 8.78
C ASP A 150 -0.02 -1.84 8.36
N CYS A 151 0.20 -1.52 7.08
CA CYS A 151 0.03 -0.16 6.56
C CYS A 151 -1.44 0.28 6.55
N MET A 152 -2.38 -0.60 6.17
CA MET A 152 -3.81 -0.27 6.21
C MET A 152 -4.27 0.08 7.62
N PHE A 153 -3.87 -0.71 8.63
CA PHE A 153 -4.18 -0.39 10.02
C PHE A 153 -3.53 0.92 10.49
N ALA A 154 -2.29 1.20 10.06
CA ALA A 154 -1.60 2.43 10.46
C ALA A 154 -2.23 3.69 9.85
N ILE A 155 -2.86 3.57 8.69
CA ILE A 155 -3.60 4.67 8.05
C ILE A 155 -4.96 4.85 8.70
N ALA A 156 -5.73 3.77 8.84
CA ALA A 156 -7.05 3.81 9.48
C ALA A 156 -6.96 4.33 10.94
N GLY A 157 -5.94 3.90 11.68
CA GLY A 157 -5.70 4.35 13.06
C GLY A 157 -5.06 5.74 13.20
N ALA A 158 -4.96 6.55 12.14
CA ALA A 158 -4.10 7.73 12.14
C ALA A 158 -4.68 8.92 12.92
N ASP A 159 -5.99 8.96 13.09
CA ASP A 159 -6.72 10.00 13.83
C ASP A 159 -6.77 9.73 15.35
N GLY A 160 -6.36 8.53 15.78
CA GLY A 160 -6.38 8.10 17.18
C GLY A 160 -7.41 7.00 17.47
N GLU A 161 -8.31 6.71 16.53
CA GLU A 161 -9.36 5.72 16.67
C GLU A 161 -9.26 4.69 15.54
N LEU A 162 -9.82 3.49 15.72
CA LEU A 162 -9.91 2.50 14.66
C LEU A 162 -11.34 1.97 14.66
N SER A 163 -12.13 2.37 13.68
CA SER A 163 -13.55 2.07 13.65
C SER A 163 -13.83 0.57 13.41
N HIS A 164 -15.06 0.17 13.67
CA HIS A 164 -15.49 -1.20 13.37
C HIS A 164 -15.51 -1.43 11.86
N GLU A 165 -16.00 -0.45 11.11
CA GLU A 165 -16.15 -0.45 9.66
C GLU A 165 -14.78 -0.58 8.96
N GLU A 166 -13.78 0.22 9.36
CA GLU A 166 -12.41 0.09 8.87
C GLU A 166 -11.83 -1.29 9.19
N THR A 167 -12.03 -1.76 10.43
CA THR A 167 -11.55 -3.08 10.85
C THR A 167 -12.11 -4.18 9.95
N GLU A 168 -13.41 -4.13 9.62
CA GLU A 168 -14.07 -5.13 8.78
C GLU A 168 -13.64 -5.02 7.31
N GLU A 169 -13.43 -3.80 6.78
CA GLU A 169 -12.91 -3.65 5.42
C GLU A 169 -11.46 -4.17 5.32
N ILE A 170 -10.62 -3.88 6.31
CA ILE A 170 -9.28 -4.50 6.39
C ILE A 170 -9.39 -6.02 6.50
N ARG A 171 -10.34 -6.56 7.27
CA ARG A 171 -10.55 -8.02 7.38
C ARG A 171 -10.92 -8.62 6.03
N ARG A 172 -11.80 -7.96 5.28
CA ARG A 172 -12.22 -8.36 3.94
C ARG A 172 -11.04 -8.35 2.96
N ILE A 173 -10.26 -7.27 2.92
CA ILE A 173 -9.07 -7.14 2.08
C ILE A 173 -8.03 -8.22 2.43
N THR A 174 -7.70 -8.36 3.71
CA THR A 174 -6.67 -9.32 4.16
C THR A 174 -7.07 -10.77 3.85
N LYS A 175 -8.36 -11.12 3.97
CA LYS A 175 -8.89 -12.42 3.52
C LYS A 175 -8.69 -12.62 2.01
N ALA A 176 -9.04 -11.63 1.19
CA ALA A 176 -8.84 -11.69 -0.26
C ALA A 176 -7.35 -11.78 -0.64
N MET A 177 -6.48 -11.13 0.14
CA MET A 177 -5.03 -11.19 0.03
C MET A 177 -4.41 -12.47 0.62
N ARG A 178 -5.22 -13.48 0.95
CA ARG A 178 -4.77 -14.77 1.49
C ARG A 178 -3.89 -14.63 2.74
N ILE A 179 -4.18 -13.64 3.58
CA ILE A 179 -3.53 -13.43 4.87
C ILE A 179 -4.33 -14.18 5.93
N SER A 180 -3.64 -14.94 6.78
CA SER A 180 -4.31 -15.68 7.85
C SER A 180 -4.96 -14.74 8.88
N HIS A 181 -6.08 -15.16 9.46
CA HIS A 181 -6.78 -14.40 10.50
C HIS A 181 -5.86 -14.07 11.70
N LYS A 182 -4.96 -14.99 12.06
CA LYS A 182 -3.96 -14.76 13.13
C LYS A 182 -3.06 -13.56 12.83
N VAL A 183 -2.62 -13.42 11.58
CA VAL A 183 -1.78 -12.27 11.18
C VAL A 183 -2.60 -10.98 11.16
N PHE A 184 -3.84 -11.01 10.67
CA PHE A 184 -4.75 -9.87 10.77
C PHE A 184 -4.88 -9.36 12.21
N ILE A 185 -5.13 -10.26 13.17
CA ILE A 185 -5.21 -9.90 14.60
C ILE A 185 -3.89 -9.30 15.08
N ASN A 186 -2.75 -9.92 14.74
CA ASN A 186 -1.45 -9.39 15.14
C ASN A 186 -1.21 -7.97 14.60
N SER A 187 -1.58 -7.70 13.34
CA SER A 187 -1.47 -6.37 12.74
C SER A 187 -2.38 -5.35 13.44
N LYS A 188 -3.64 -5.72 13.71
CA LYS A 188 -4.58 -4.89 14.49
C LYS A 188 -4.00 -4.51 15.86
N MET A 189 -3.45 -5.49 16.58
CA MET A 189 -2.92 -5.27 17.92
C MET A 189 -1.72 -4.33 17.96
N LYS A 190 -0.87 -4.28 16.92
CA LYS A 190 0.26 -3.34 16.84
C LYS A 190 -0.21 -1.88 16.83
N VAL A 191 -1.31 -1.60 16.13
CA VAL A 191 -1.85 -0.24 16.08
C VAL A 191 -2.58 0.08 17.38
N LEU A 192 -3.45 -0.81 17.87
CA LEU A 192 -4.13 -0.60 19.15
C LEU A 192 -3.19 -0.39 20.35
N SER A 193 -1.99 -0.98 20.36
CA SER A 193 -1.00 -0.72 21.40
C SER A 193 -0.35 0.68 21.32
N THR A 194 -0.45 1.33 20.16
CA THR A 194 0.10 2.67 19.90
C THR A 194 -0.94 3.77 20.14
N LEU A 195 -2.24 3.43 20.10
CA LEU A 195 -3.36 4.35 20.37
C LEU A 195 -3.68 4.52 21.87
N ARG A 196 -3.08 3.69 22.74
CA ARG A 196 -3.23 3.74 24.20
C ARG A 196 -2.17 4.60 24.85
#